data_AF-A0A2N0BQW7-F1
#
_entry.id   AF-A0A2N0BQW7-F1
#
_cell.length_a   1.000
_cell.length_b   1.000
_cell.length_c   1.000
_cell.angle_alpha   90.00
_cell.angle_beta   90.00
_cell.angle_gamma   90.00
#
_symmetry.space_group_name_H-M   'P 1'
#
loop_
_entity.id
_entity.type
_entity.pdbx_description
1 polymer ?
#
loop_
_entity_poly.entity_id
_entity_poly.type
_entity_poly.pdbx_seq_one_letter_code
_entity_poly.pdbx_strand_id
1 'polypeptide(L)'
;MDQEFKRWTRLLRAIEAGTRIELSGHILNDSFRNNLEKFLKLCLETYNKIDLTPVVYSVVQEMLLRAATSNLRELFFFRKGSDGSDKAAFDEHEEEFRIFLNTFDSKDARIALKEKGLFLKVIIHHNDTGLAVEVLHNSKLIPFLEERLRKYLAAAMEFKNLMEYYEVYPEDKEGREIGLALSILMLRETGLKPELLRIGSGDETHVSRLEVPFGEEYRSIRKKILNDEEVLPFPKDHSEETELPWKTSLCSYCGRIVDDRIFFPEVPQDIPVKVLPEPTRSGHGICAWCLSSYL
;
A
#
# COMPACT_ATOMS: atom_id res chain seq x y z
N MET A 1 -3.88 -18.31 15.07
CA MET A 1 -2.49 -18.14 15.53
C MET A 1 -1.49 -18.54 14.45
N ASP A 2 -1.50 -19.77 13.94
CA ASP A 2 -0.53 -20.25 12.93
C ASP A 2 -0.59 -19.50 11.57
N GLN A 3 -1.77 -19.07 11.13
CA GLN A 3 -1.95 -18.36 9.85
C GLN A 3 -1.49 -16.89 9.89
N GLU A 4 -1.65 -16.21 11.03
CA GLU A 4 -1.13 -14.85 11.23
C GLU A 4 0.39 -14.85 11.34
N PHE A 5 0.94 -15.82 12.07
CA PHE A 5 2.39 -15.98 12.19
C PHE A 5 3.04 -16.24 10.81
N LYS A 6 2.49 -17.15 10.00
CA LYS A 6 2.96 -17.40 8.63
C LYS A 6 2.86 -16.17 7.72
N ARG A 7 1.80 -15.36 7.85
CA ARG A 7 1.67 -14.09 7.11
C ARG A 7 2.74 -13.09 7.55
N TRP A 8 3.01 -13.00 8.84
CA TRP A 8 4.04 -12.13 9.40
C TRP A 8 5.45 -12.51 8.90
N THR A 9 5.81 -13.79 8.95
CA THR A 9 7.12 -14.26 8.45
C THR A 9 7.29 -14.02 6.95
N ARG A 10 6.22 -14.17 6.16
CA ARG A 10 6.24 -13.83 4.73
C ARG A 10 6.43 -12.34 4.47
N LEU A 11 5.77 -11.49 5.26
CA LEU A 11 5.91 -10.04 5.17
C LEU A 11 7.35 -9.61 5.50
N LEU A 12 7.92 -10.13 6.58
CA LEU A 12 9.31 -9.82 6.95
C LEU A 12 10.29 -10.23 5.85
N ARG A 13 10.14 -11.43 5.28
CA ARG A 13 10.96 -11.88 4.15
C ARG A 13 10.78 -11.01 2.90
N ALA A 14 9.55 -10.59 2.61
CA ALA A 14 9.28 -9.68 1.49
C ALA A 14 9.97 -8.33 1.70
N ILE A 15 9.98 -7.81 2.93
CA ILE A 15 10.67 -6.56 3.29
C ILE A 15 12.19 -6.73 3.17
N GLU A 16 12.75 -7.81 3.72
CA GLU A 16 14.18 -8.14 3.61
C GLU A 16 14.63 -8.28 2.14
N ALA A 17 13.77 -8.84 1.29
CA ALA A 17 14.03 -9.01 -0.13
C ALA A 17 13.75 -7.75 -0.98
N GLY A 18 13.39 -6.60 -0.39
CA GLY A 18 13.06 -5.40 -1.16
C GLY A 18 11.81 -5.53 -2.03
N THR A 19 10.93 -6.50 -1.73
CA THR A 19 9.74 -6.78 -2.54
C THR A 19 8.65 -5.76 -2.27
N ARG A 20 7.99 -5.28 -3.32
CA ARG A 20 6.86 -4.34 -3.17
C ARG A 20 5.75 -4.94 -2.29
N ILE A 21 5.17 -4.11 -1.44
CA ILE A 21 4.06 -4.48 -0.57
C ILE A 21 2.79 -3.84 -1.11
N GLU A 22 1.72 -4.63 -1.22
CA GLU A 22 0.43 -4.13 -1.69
C GLU A 22 -0.65 -4.33 -0.62
N LEU A 23 -1.34 -3.24 -0.29
CA LEU A 23 -2.57 -3.27 0.51
C LEU A 23 -3.73 -2.88 -0.41
N SER A 24 -4.73 -3.74 -0.51
CA SER A 24 -5.92 -3.50 -1.32
C SER A 24 -7.18 -3.56 -0.46
N GLY A 25 -8.12 -2.66 -0.73
CA GLY A 25 -9.40 -2.56 -0.04
C GLY A 25 -10.41 -1.76 -0.85
N HIS A 26 -11.57 -1.51 -0.25
CA HIS A 26 -12.62 -0.67 -0.84
C HIS A 26 -12.95 0.53 0.05
N ILE A 27 -12.71 0.43 1.35
CA ILE A 27 -12.99 1.45 2.35
C ILE A 27 -11.79 1.63 3.29
N LEU A 28 -11.58 2.85 3.76
CA LEU A 28 -10.59 3.18 4.77
C LEU A 28 -11.15 2.91 6.18
N ASN A 29 -10.82 1.75 6.75
CA ASN A 29 -11.22 1.35 8.11
C ASN A 29 -9.99 1.20 9.04
N ASP A 30 -10.22 1.01 10.34
CA ASP A 30 -9.15 0.90 11.33
C ASP A 30 -8.19 -0.26 11.04
N SER A 31 -8.69 -1.38 10.52
CA SER A 31 -7.83 -2.50 10.13
C SER A 31 -6.87 -2.11 9.00
N PHE A 32 -7.35 -1.36 8.00
CA PHE A 32 -6.54 -0.85 6.91
C PHE A 32 -5.49 0.14 7.42
N ARG A 33 -5.88 1.08 8.28
CA ARG A 33 -4.98 2.08 8.89
C ARG A 33 -3.89 1.41 9.73
N ASN A 34 -4.28 0.49 10.62
CA ASN A 34 -3.35 -0.25 11.48
C ASN A 34 -2.38 -1.12 10.68
N ASN A 35 -2.83 -1.76 9.59
CA ASN A 35 -1.94 -2.54 8.74
C ASN A 35 -0.97 -1.65 7.98
N LEU A 36 -1.43 -0.51 7.46
CA LEU A 36 -0.56 0.46 6.81
C LEU A 36 0.54 0.97 7.76
N GLU A 37 0.16 1.40 8.97
CA GLU A 37 1.12 1.90 9.96
C GLU A 37 2.18 0.85 10.28
N LYS A 38 1.76 -0.39 10.51
CA LYS A 38 2.66 -1.51 10.78
C LYS A 38 3.62 -1.74 9.61
N PHE A 39 3.14 -1.72 8.37
CA PHE A 39 3.98 -2.02 7.21
C PHE A 39 4.97 -0.90 6.93
N LEU A 40 4.55 0.37 7.06
CA LEU A 40 5.46 1.52 6.94
C LEU A 40 6.52 1.49 8.03
N LYS A 41 6.12 1.22 9.29
CA LYS A 41 7.06 1.10 10.41
C LYS A 41 8.10 0.02 10.16
N LEU A 42 7.67 -1.18 9.76
CA LEU A 42 8.60 -2.28 9.48
C LEU A 42 9.57 -1.93 8.34
N CYS A 43 9.08 -1.37 7.23
CA CYS A 43 9.94 -0.97 6.12
C CYS A 43 10.99 0.05 6.58
N LEU A 44 10.56 1.11 7.27
CA LEU A 44 11.46 2.16 7.74
C LEU A 44 12.44 1.66 8.81
N GLU A 45 12.02 0.76 9.69
CA GLU A 45 12.87 0.13 10.70
C GLU A 45 13.99 -0.70 10.05
N THR A 46 13.69 -1.46 8.98
CA THR A 46 14.71 -2.23 8.22
C THR A 46 15.84 -1.36 7.70
N TYR A 47 15.58 -0.10 7.33
CA TYR A 47 16.59 0.83 6.82
C TYR A 47 17.13 1.80 7.88
N ASN A 48 16.85 1.58 9.17
CA ASN A 48 17.21 2.48 10.27
C ASN A 48 16.66 3.91 10.11
N LYS A 49 15.47 4.05 9.53
CA LYS A 49 14.73 5.31 9.30
C LYS A 49 13.40 5.37 10.05
N ILE A 50 13.30 4.66 11.17
CA ILE A 50 12.07 4.54 11.97
C ILE A 50 11.53 5.91 12.44
N ASP A 51 12.41 6.89 12.59
CA ASP A 51 12.12 8.29 12.94
C ASP A 51 11.22 8.98 11.91
N LEU A 52 11.24 8.55 10.64
CA LEU A 52 10.39 9.09 9.58
C LEU A 52 8.95 8.55 9.63
N THR A 53 8.70 7.49 10.41
CA THR A 53 7.39 6.80 10.45
C THR A 53 6.22 7.75 10.70
N PRO A 54 6.25 8.65 11.71
CA PRO A 54 5.11 9.53 12.01
C PRO A 54 4.76 10.45 10.83
N VAL A 55 5.76 11.01 10.16
CA VAL A 55 5.56 11.92 9.03
C VAL A 55 5.04 11.17 7.82
N VAL A 56 5.71 10.07 7.45
CA VAL A 56 5.32 9.26 6.29
C VAL A 56 3.91 8.72 6.47
N TYR A 57 3.59 8.19 7.66
CA TYR A 57 2.25 7.71 7.97
C TYR A 57 1.21 8.83 7.88
N SER A 58 1.47 10.00 8.47
CA SER A 58 0.54 11.15 8.42
C SER A 58 0.22 11.56 6.98
N VAL A 59 1.24 11.73 6.14
CA VAL A 59 1.07 12.12 4.74
C VAL A 59 0.31 11.05 3.95
N VAL A 60 0.65 9.77 4.15
CA VAL A 60 -0.05 8.66 3.46
C VAL A 60 -1.50 8.51 3.93
N GLN A 61 -1.80 8.78 5.20
CA GLN A 61 -3.16 8.82 5.71
C GLN A 61 -4.00 9.89 5.03
N GLU A 62 -3.43 11.07 4.79
CA GLU A 62 -4.11 12.14 4.06
C GLU A 62 -4.36 11.75 2.59
N MET A 63 -3.36 11.16 1.93
CA MET A 63 -3.51 10.61 0.58
C MET A 63 -4.64 9.57 0.50
N LEU A 64 -4.72 8.69 1.50
CA LEU A 64 -5.77 7.67 1.63
C LEU A 64 -7.15 8.26 1.89
N LEU A 65 -7.25 9.25 2.78
CA LEU A 65 -8.50 9.92 3.08
C LEU A 65 -9.07 10.55 1.81
N ARG A 66 -8.23 11.27 1.04
CA ARG A 66 -8.63 11.86 -0.24
C ARG A 66 -9.10 10.81 -1.25
N ALA A 67 -8.38 9.71 -1.38
CA ALA A 67 -8.73 8.62 -2.29
C ALA A 67 -10.05 7.94 -1.90
N ALA A 68 -10.25 7.66 -0.61
CA ALA A 68 -11.48 7.09 -0.08
C ALA A 68 -12.68 8.04 -0.25
N THR A 69 -12.49 9.34 0.02
CA THR A 69 -13.53 10.37 -0.17
C THR A 69 -13.95 10.48 -1.64
N SER A 70 -13.01 10.33 -2.58
CA SER A 70 -13.32 10.36 -4.01
C SER A 70 -14.18 9.16 -4.44
N ASN A 71 -13.86 7.96 -3.96
CA ASN A 71 -14.69 6.76 -4.18
C ASN A 71 -16.08 6.89 -3.55
N LEU A 72 -16.16 7.39 -2.30
CA LEU A 72 -17.43 7.60 -1.60
C LEU A 72 -18.29 8.65 -2.29
N ARG A 73 -17.67 9.69 -2.86
CA ARG A 73 -18.35 10.71 -3.64
C ARG A 73 -18.98 10.14 -4.90
N GLU A 74 -18.25 9.29 -5.63
CA GLU A 74 -18.84 8.62 -6.78
C GLU A 74 -20.02 7.73 -6.38
N LEU A 75 -19.89 6.99 -5.27
CA LEU A 75 -20.99 6.18 -4.74
C LEU A 75 -22.21 7.06 -4.38
N PHE A 76 -21.99 8.21 -3.76
CA PHE A 76 -23.04 9.15 -3.37
C PHE A 76 -23.83 9.66 -4.59
N PHE A 77 -23.14 10.19 -5.60
CA PHE A 77 -23.78 10.70 -6.82
C PHE A 77 -24.48 9.57 -7.59
N PHE A 78 -23.89 8.38 -7.63
CA PHE A 78 -24.51 7.21 -8.21
C PHE A 78 -25.84 6.85 -7.52
N ARG A 79 -25.87 6.84 -6.18
CA ARG A 79 -27.10 6.56 -5.40
C ARG A 79 -28.18 7.63 -5.59
N LYS A 80 -27.80 8.86 -5.87
CA LYS A 80 -28.71 9.98 -6.15
C LYS A 80 -29.24 9.98 -7.57
N GLY A 81 -28.60 9.27 -8.50
CA GLY A 81 -28.93 9.33 -9.92
C GLY A 81 -28.52 10.64 -10.59
N SER A 82 -27.56 11.37 -9.99
CA SER A 82 -27.03 12.65 -10.49
C SER A 82 -25.61 12.48 -11.01
N ASP A 83 -25.19 13.33 -11.96
CA ASP A 83 -23.80 13.33 -12.43
C ASP A 83 -22.96 14.35 -11.66
N GLY A 84 -22.02 13.86 -10.85
CA GLY A 84 -21.11 14.68 -10.07
C GLY A 84 -20.08 15.47 -10.89
N SER A 85 -20.01 15.29 -12.22
CA SER A 85 -19.18 16.15 -13.08
C SER A 85 -19.84 17.46 -13.51
N ASP A 86 -21.14 17.65 -13.28
CA ASP A 86 -21.77 18.96 -13.44
C ASP A 86 -21.53 19.82 -12.19
N LYS A 87 -20.94 21.01 -12.38
CA LYS A 87 -20.58 21.91 -11.29
C LYS A 87 -21.80 22.42 -10.54
N ALA A 88 -22.91 22.72 -11.23
CA ALA A 88 -24.10 23.25 -10.58
C ALA A 88 -24.74 22.21 -9.65
N ALA A 89 -24.94 20.99 -10.15
CA ALA A 89 -25.42 19.86 -9.36
C ALA A 89 -24.45 19.47 -8.23
N PHE A 90 -23.13 19.60 -8.47
CA PHE A 90 -22.13 19.36 -7.44
C PHE A 90 -22.26 20.34 -6.27
N ASP A 91 -22.31 21.64 -6.56
CA ASP A 91 -22.38 22.69 -5.54
C ASP A 91 -23.68 22.60 -4.73
N GLU A 92 -24.80 22.21 -5.36
CA GLU A 92 -26.09 21.98 -4.68
C GLU A 92 -26.04 20.81 -3.69
N HIS A 93 -25.30 19.75 -4.00
CA HIS A 93 -25.27 18.52 -3.21
C HIS A 93 -24.09 18.40 -2.25
N GLU A 94 -23.20 19.39 -2.17
CA GLU A 94 -21.99 19.32 -1.35
C GLU A 94 -22.30 19.15 0.15
N GLU A 95 -23.34 19.84 0.64
CA GLU A 95 -23.76 19.72 2.03
C GLU A 95 -24.31 18.32 2.34
N GLU A 96 -25.12 17.77 1.45
CA GLU A 96 -25.67 16.42 1.60
C GLU A 96 -24.55 15.37 1.56
N PHE A 97 -23.57 15.55 0.68
CA PHE A 97 -22.40 14.69 0.62
C PHE A 97 -21.61 14.73 1.92
N ARG A 98 -21.45 15.91 2.53
CA ARG A 98 -20.79 16.06 3.83
C ARG A 98 -21.54 15.33 4.95
N ILE A 99 -22.86 15.42 4.97
CA ILE A 99 -23.68 14.65 5.93
C ILE A 99 -23.53 13.15 5.68
N PHE A 100 -23.52 12.73 4.40
CA PHE A 100 -23.30 11.34 4.00
C PHE A 100 -21.96 10.80 4.54
N LEU A 101 -20.85 11.55 4.40
CA LEU A 101 -19.54 11.14 4.91
C LEU A 101 -19.53 10.86 6.43
N ASN A 102 -20.41 11.50 7.20
CA ASN A 102 -20.49 11.32 8.64
C ASN A 102 -21.51 10.25 9.08
N THR A 103 -22.41 9.83 8.19
CA THR A 103 -23.58 9.01 8.56
C THR A 103 -23.67 7.67 7.82
N PHE A 104 -22.83 7.45 6.80
CA PHE A 104 -22.89 6.25 6.00
C PHE A 104 -22.54 4.99 6.81
N ASP A 105 -23.23 3.87 6.53
CA ASP A 105 -22.85 2.57 7.09
C ASP A 105 -21.63 2.02 6.34
N SER A 106 -20.56 1.75 7.09
CA SER A 106 -19.29 1.30 6.52
C SER A 106 -19.36 -0.07 5.85
N LYS A 107 -20.27 -0.97 6.28
CA LYS A 107 -20.41 -2.30 5.67
C LYS A 107 -21.15 -2.22 4.35
N ASP A 108 -22.25 -1.48 4.32
CA ASP A 108 -23.04 -1.19 3.13
C ASP A 108 -22.20 -0.47 2.06
N ALA A 109 -21.51 0.61 2.44
CA ALA A 109 -20.64 1.33 1.52
C ALA A 109 -19.54 0.42 0.94
N ARG A 110 -18.92 -0.44 1.76
CA ARG A 110 -17.91 -1.39 1.30
C ARG A 110 -18.47 -2.37 0.25
N ILE A 111 -19.69 -2.86 0.44
CA ILE A 111 -20.35 -3.77 -0.52
C ILE A 111 -20.62 -3.02 -1.83
N ALA A 112 -21.23 -1.84 -1.76
CA ALA A 112 -21.58 -1.06 -2.94
C ALA A 112 -20.35 -0.60 -3.74
N LEU A 113 -19.28 -0.17 -3.06
CA LEU A 113 -18.01 0.16 -3.71
C LEU A 113 -17.41 -1.05 -4.44
N LYS A 114 -17.46 -2.23 -3.80
CA LYS A 114 -17.00 -3.48 -4.43
C LYS A 114 -17.82 -3.85 -5.66
N GLU A 115 -19.15 -3.73 -5.60
CA GLU A 115 -20.05 -4.02 -6.72
C GLU A 115 -19.82 -3.08 -7.91
N LYS A 116 -19.51 -1.80 -7.65
CA LYS A 116 -19.09 -0.85 -8.70
C LYS A 116 -17.66 -1.06 -9.20
N GLY A 117 -16.88 -1.94 -8.59
CA GLY A 117 -15.46 -2.13 -8.94
C GLY A 117 -14.56 -0.96 -8.50
N LEU A 118 -15.01 -0.13 -7.56
CA LEU A 118 -14.21 0.95 -6.98
C LEU A 118 -13.23 0.39 -5.95
N PHE A 119 -11.94 0.68 -6.10
CA PHE A 119 -10.88 0.18 -5.24
C PHE A 119 -10.11 1.30 -4.55
N LEU A 120 -9.50 0.92 -3.43
CA LEU A 120 -8.51 1.70 -2.70
C LEU A 120 -7.27 0.83 -2.55
N LYS A 121 -6.15 1.26 -3.11
CA LYS A 121 -4.90 0.49 -3.12
C LYS A 121 -3.75 1.33 -2.59
N VAL A 122 -2.89 0.72 -1.79
CA VAL A 122 -1.59 1.27 -1.40
C VAL A 122 -0.49 0.34 -1.88
N ILE A 123 0.48 0.90 -2.59
CA ILE A 123 1.68 0.18 -3.01
C ILE A 123 2.87 0.83 -2.31
N ILE A 124 3.61 0.03 -1.54
CA ILE A 124 4.82 0.46 -0.86
C ILE A 124 6.00 -0.15 -1.60
N HIS A 125 6.87 0.74 -2.00
CA HIS A 125 8.11 0.50 -2.71
C HIS A 125 9.25 0.87 -1.75
N HIS A 126 10.22 0.00 -1.53
CA HIS A 126 11.37 0.31 -0.68
C HIS A 126 12.65 -0.37 -1.15
N ASN A 127 13.78 0.28 -0.90
CA ASN A 127 15.12 -0.27 -1.05
C ASN A 127 16.09 0.53 -0.15
N ASP A 128 17.39 0.24 -0.23
CA ASP A 128 18.42 0.91 0.58
C ASP A 128 18.50 2.43 0.35
N THR A 129 18.01 2.92 -0.80
CA THR A 129 18.10 4.35 -1.18
C THR A 129 16.88 5.15 -0.76
N GLY A 130 15.72 4.51 -0.53
CA GLY A 130 14.50 5.23 -0.20
C GLY A 130 13.23 4.39 -0.17
N LEU A 131 12.15 5.06 0.22
CA LEU A 131 10.79 4.55 0.23
C LEU A 131 9.94 5.36 -0.77
N ALA A 132 9.05 4.70 -1.49
CA ALA A 132 7.99 5.35 -2.24
C ALA A 132 6.64 4.71 -1.87
N VAL A 133 5.62 5.52 -1.66
CA VAL A 133 4.27 5.07 -1.34
C VAL A 133 3.32 5.63 -2.37
N GLU A 134 2.58 4.75 -3.03
CA GLU A 134 1.53 5.11 -3.98
C GLU A 134 0.17 4.77 -3.38
N VAL A 135 -0.75 5.72 -3.44
CA VAL A 135 -2.16 5.53 -3.08
C VAL A 135 -2.99 5.70 -4.34
N LEU A 136 -3.74 4.66 -4.68
CA LEU A 136 -4.51 4.59 -5.92
C LEU A 136 -6.00 4.44 -5.65
N HIS A 137 -6.80 5.11 -6.47
CA HIS A 137 -8.25 4.91 -6.61
C HIS A 137 -8.67 5.06 -8.07
N ASN A 138 -9.86 4.57 -8.42
CA ASN A 138 -10.37 4.56 -9.80
C ASN A 138 -11.74 5.25 -9.93
N SER A 139 -12.04 6.21 -9.05
CA SER A 139 -13.25 7.01 -9.19
C SER A 139 -13.21 7.86 -10.46
N LYS A 140 -14.38 8.19 -11.02
CA LYS A 140 -14.51 9.10 -12.17
C LYS A 140 -13.80 10.43 -11.92
N LEU A 141 -12.99 10.87 -12.89
CA LEU A 141 -12.34 12.18 -12.86
C LEU A 141 -13.38 13.30 -12.94
N ILE A 142 -13.28 14.28 -12.03
CA ILE A 142 -14.07 15.51 -12.03
C ILE A 142 -13.12 16.69 -12.31
N PRO A 143 -13.11 17.26 -13.53
CA PRO A 143 -12.08 18.21 -13.97
C PRO A 143 -11.93 19.46 -13.08
N PHE A 144 -13.04 20.05 -12.63
CA PHE A 144 -12.97 21.26 -11.80
C PHE A 144 -12.42 20.99 -10.40
N LEU A 145 -12.61 19.77 -9.85
CA LEU A 145 -11.99 19.37 -8.59
C LEU A 145 -10.49 19.14 -8.75
N GLU A 146 -10.06 18.60 -9.88
CA GLU A 146 -8.64 18.46 -10.20
C GLU A 146 -7.97 19.83 -10.34
N GLU A 147 -8.60 20.77 -11.06
CA GLU A 147 -8.10 22.14 -11.16
C GLU A 147 -8.00 22.82 -9.79
N ARG A 148 -9.04 22.67 -8.95
CA ARG A 148 -9.05 23.18 -7.58
C ARG A 148 -7.91 22.58 -6.75
N LEU A 149 -7.69 21.27 -6.83
CA LEU A 149 -6.59 20.61 -6.14
C LEU A 149 -5.23 21.13 -6.61
N ARG A 150 -5.03 21.32 -7.92
CA ARG A 150 -3.75 21.82 -8.45
C ARG A 150 -3.45 23.23 -7.94
N LYS A 151 -4.45 24.12 -7.94
CA LYS A 151 -4.32 25.47 -7.36
C LYS A 151 -4.02 25.42 -5.86
N TYR A 152 -4.72 24.54 -5.15
CA TYR A 152 -4.50 24.31 -3.72
C TYR A 152 -3.07 23.84 -3.42
N LEU A 153 -2.57 22.82 -4.12
CA LEU A 153 -1.22 22.31 -3.94
C LEU A 153 -0.17 23.38 -4.28
N ALA A 154 -0.39 24.17 -5.34
CA ALA A 154 0.51 25.26 -5.70
C ALA A 154 0.59 26.32 -4.59
N ALA A 155 -0.54 26.72 -3.99
CA ALA A 155 -0.54 27.62 -2.84
C ALA A 155 0.13 26.98 -1.61
N ALA A 156 -0.18 25.70 -1.34
CA ALA A 156 0.32 24.99 -0.18
C ALA A 156 1.84 24.80 -0.17
N MET A 157 2.47 24.71 -1.35
CA MET A 157 3.93 24.67 -1.48
C MET A 157 4.62 25.94 -0.97
N GLU A 158 3.93 27.09 -1.01
CA GLU A 158 4.49 28.37 -0.58
C GLU A 158 4.33 28.62 0.92
N PHE A 159 3.43 27.88 1.60
CA PHE A 159 3.17 28.07 3.02
C PHE A 159 4.39 27.74 3.86
N LYS A 160 4.79 28.67 4.73
CA LYS A 160 5.89 28.48 5.71
C LYS A 160 5.38 28.00 7.06
N ASN A 161 4.12 28.27 7.37
CA ASN A 161 3.49 27.90 8.62
C ASN A 161 1.97 27.79 8.42
N LEU A 162 1.28 27.32 9.46
CA LEU A 162 -0.16 27.10 9.43
C LEU A 162 -0.99 28.39 9.34
N MET A 163 -0.45 29.54 9.75
CA MET A 163 -1.21 30.80 9.70
C MET A 163 -1.42 31.28 8.26
N GLU A 164 -0.40 31.11 7.41
CA GLU A 164 -0.48 31.47 5.98
C GLU A 164 -1.61 30.68 5.26
N TYR A 165 -1.90 29.45 5.70
CA TYR A 165 -3.06 28.70 5.20
C TYR A 165 -4.37 29.46 5.44
N TYR A 166 -4.61 29.91 6.67
CA TYR A 166 -5.85 30.60 7.04
C TYR A 166 -5.94 32.01 6.45
N GLU A 167 -4.81 32.63 6.10
CA GLU A 167 -4.78 33.89 5.35
C GLU A 167 -5.24 33.71 3.91
N VAL A 168 -4.87 32.59 3.27
CA VAL A 168 -5.25 32.29 1.87
C VAL A 168 -6.64 31.66 1.76
N TYR A 169 -7.06 30.86 2.76
CA TYR A 169 -8.35 30.17 2.81
C TYR A 169 -9.20 30.58 4.03
N PRO A 170 -9.60 31.86 4.15
CA PRO A 170 -10.35 32.36 5.31
C PRO A 170 -11.77 31.78 5.45
N GLU A 171 -12.31 31.20 4.39
CA GLU A 171 -13.59 30.49 4.37
C GLU A 171 -13.52 29.12 5.07
N ASP A 172 -12.35 28.48 5.10
CA ASP A 172 -12.15 27.20 5.77
C ASP A 172 -11.76 27.37 7.25
N LYS A 173 -12.62 28.08 8.00
CA LYS A 173 -12.39 28.40 9.42
C LYS A 173 -12.21 27.18 10.32
N GLU A 174 -12.75 26.04 9.91
CA GLU A 174 -12.67 24.78 10.66
C GLU A 174 -11.47 23.91 10.24
N GLY A 175 -10.69 24.33 9.23
CA GLY A 175 -9.53 23.58 8.73
C GLY A 175 -9.92 22.24 8.11
N ARG A 176 -11.07 22.14 7.44
CA ARG A 176 -11.55 20.88 6.84
C ARG A 176 -10.73 20.49 5.60
N GLU A 177 -10.11 21.44 4.94
CA GLU A 177 -9.28 21.23 3.76
C GLU A 177 -7.78 21.38 4.07
N ILE A 178 -7.38 21.37 5.36
CA ILE A 178 -6.00 21.69 5.77
C ILE A 178 -5.02 20.53 5.62
N GLY A 179 -5.50 19.29 5.47
CA GLY A 179 -4.69 18.08 5.63
C GLY A 179 -3.47 18.00 4.71
N LEU A 180 -3.64 18.35 3.43
CA LEU A 180 -2.53 18.37 2.46
C LEU A 180 -1.54 19.51 2.71
N ALA A 181 -2.01 20.70 3.13
CA ALA A 181 -1.12 21.78 3.54
C ALA A 181 -0.30 21.40 4.77
N LEU A 182 -0.92 20.75 5.76
CA LEU A 182 -0.22 20.24 6.92
C LEU A 182 0.79 19.16 6.54
N SER A 183 0.43 18.27 5.62
CA SER A 183 1.35 17.26 5.05
C SER A 183 2.61 17.90 4.44
N ILE A 184 2.44 18.98 3.67
CA ILE A 184 3.56 19.73 3.08
C ILE A 184 4.44 20.38 4.15
N LEU A 185 3.83 21.00 5.17
CA LEU A 185 4.56 21.60 6.30
C LEU A 185 5.36 20.53 7.07
N MET A 186 4.75 19.39 7.39
CA MET A 186 5.40 18.29 8.12
C MET A 186 6.59 17.70 7.34
N LEU A 187 6.46 17.54 6.01
CA LEU A 187 7.56 17.11 5.17
C LEU A 187 8.74 18.10 5.29
N ARG A 188 8.46 19.39 5.19
CA ARG A 188 9.50 20.43 5.28
C ARG A 188 10.17 20.47 6.65
N GLU A 189 9.39 20.43 7.73
CA GLU A 189 9.90 20.46 9.11
C GLU A 189 10.82 19.28 9.43
N THR A 190 10.61 18.14 8.76
CA THR A 190 11.43 16.94 8.92
C THR A 190 12.56 16.82 7.89
N GLY A 191 12.80 17.86 7.11
CA GLY A 191 13.87 17.90 6.11
C GLY A 191 13.57 17.10 4.84
N LEU A 192 12.37 16.55 4.70
CA LEU A 192 11.89 15.91 3.48
C LEU A 192 11.46 16.99 2.47
N LYS A 193 11.53 16.63 1.18
CA LYS A 193 11.24 17.54 0.07
C LYS A 193 9.76 17.45 -0.30
N PRO A 194 8.93 18.48 -0.07
CA PRO A 194 7.51 18.43 -0.41
C PRO A 194 7.24 18.18 -1.90
N GLU A 195 8.16 18.54 -2.79
CA GLU A 195 8.05 18.34 -4.24
C GLU A 195 8.06 16.85 -4.65
N LEU A 196 8.41 15.97 -3.71
CA LEU A 196 8.35 14.52 -3.85
C LEU A 196 6.98 13.94 -3.48
N LEU A 197 6.05 14.76 -2.97
CA LEU A 197 4.63 14.46 -2.92
C LEU A 197 3.98 14.92 -4.23
N ARG A 198 3.35 13.99 -4.94
CA ARG A 198 2.74 14.22 -6.24
C ARG A 198 1.35 13.62 -6.29
N ILE A 199 0.41 14.33 -6.88
CA ILE A 199 -0.95 13.83 -7.11
C ILE A 199 -1.25 14.00 -8.59
N GLY A 200 -1.67 12.92 -9.23
CA GLY A 200 -1.99 12.90 -10.65
C GLY A 200 -3.14 11.97 -10.97
N SER A 201 -3.61 12.09 -12.20
CA SER A 201 -4.65 11.25 -12.80
C SER A 201 -4.04 10.59 -14.03
N GLY A 202 -4.06 9.26 -14.08
CA GLY A 202 -3.86 8.50 -15.31
C GLY A 202 -5.21 8.22 -15.99
N ASP A 203 -5.20 7.42 -17.06
CA ASP A 203 -6.38 7.20 -17.90
C ASP A 203 -7.56 6.55 -17.15
N GLU A 204 -7.26 5.57 -16.29
CA GLU A 204 -8.28 4.82 -15.53
C GLU A 204 -8.10 4.90 -14.01
N THR A 205 -7.01 5.51 -13.54
CA THR A 205 -6.63 5.50 -12.12
C THR A 205 -6.02 6.82 -11.70
N HIS A 206 -6.39 7.28 -10.51
CA HIS A 206 -5.75 8.40 -9.83
C HIS A 206 -4.66 7.88 -8.91
N VAL A 207 -3.53 8.58 -8.89
CA VAL A 207 -2.34 8.18 -8.12
C VAL A 207 -1.84 9.38 -7.32
N SER A 208 -1.83 9.23 -6.00
CA SER A 208 -1.03 10.06 -5.11
C SER A 208 0.26 9.30 -4.80
N ARG A 209 1.42 9.92 -4.95
CA ARG A 209 2.73 9.32 -4.71
C ARG A 209 3.55 10.18 -3.77
N LEU A 210 4.10 9.59 -2.72
CA LEU A 210 5.11 10.17 -1.86
C LEU A 210 6.43 9.44 -2.05
N GLU A 211 7.52 10.17 -2.30
CA GLU A 211 8.87 9.61 -2.32
C GLU A 211 9.69 10.17 -1.14
N VAL A 212 10.37 9.27 -0.43
CA VAL A 212 11.14 9.53 0.80
C VAL A 212 12.58 9.04 0.58
N PRO A 213 13.49 9.94 0.17
CA PRO A 213 14.91 9.63 0.04
C PRO A 213 15.54 9.28 1.40
N PHE A 214 16.38 8.25 1.45
CA PHE A 214 17.18 7.92 2.64
C PHE A 214 18.56 8.57 2.63
N GLY A 215 19.02 8.96 1.43
CA GLY A 215 20.27 9.65 1.15
C GLY A 215 20.27 10.33 -0.22
N GLU A 216 21.44 10.81 -0.64
CA GLU A 216 21.62 11.57 -1.89
C GLU A 216 21.59 10.68 -3.15
N GLU A 217 21.87 9.39 -2.97
CA GLU A 217 21.83 8.36 -4.01
C GLU A 217 20.42 8.10 -4.55
N TYR A 218 19.38 8.51 -3.80
CA TYR A 218 18.01 8.35 -4.22
C TYR A 218 17.70 9.11 -5.51
N ARG A 219 17.21 8.39 -6.51
CA ARG A 219 16.74 8.95 -7.77
C ARG A 219 15.21 8.90 -7.82
N SER A 220 14.58 10.06 -7.66
CA SER A 220 13.13 10.19 -7.83
C SER A 220 12.71 9.80 -9.24
N ILE A 221 11.47 9.32 -9.40
CA ILE A 221 10.93 9.00 -10.73
C ILE A 221 11.05 10.17 -11.70
N ARG A 222 10.91 11.41 -11.22
CA ARG A 222 11.05 12.59 -12.08
C ARG A 222 12.45 12.68 -12.68
N LYS A 223 13.49 12.47 -11.86
CA LYS A 223 14.87 12.48 -12.35
C LYS A 223 15.12 11.34 -13.33
N LYS A 224 14.58 10.14 -13.05
CA LYS A 224 14.68 8.98 -13.96
C LYS A 224 14.06 9.29 -15.33
N ILE A 225 12.83 9.81 -15.35
CA ILE A 225 12.14 10.21 -16.59
C ILE A 225 12.96 11.26 -17.36
N LEU A 226 13.47 12.29 -16.69
CA LEU A 226 14.25 13.35 -17.34
C LEU A 226 15.57 12.88 -17.94
N ASN A 227 16.10 11.77 -17.43
CA ASN A 227 17.35 11.17 -17.89
C ASN A 227 17.13 10.01 -18.88
N ASP A 228 15.89 9.81 -19.36
CA ASP A 228 15.50 8.66 -20.19
C ASP A 228 15.86 7.30 -19.56
N GLU A 229 15.90 7.24 -18.23
CA GLU A 229 16.12 5.99 -17.48
C GLU A 229 14.82 5.18 -17.46
N GLU A 230 14.94 3.85 -17.47
CA GLU A 230 13.78 2.97 -17.35
C GLU A 230 13.03 3.27 -16.05
N VAL A 231 11.76 3.69 -16.17
CA VAL A 231 10.91 4.06 -15.04
C VAL A 231 10.28 2.79 -14.47
N LEU A 232 11.13 1.90 -13.97
CA LEU A 232 10.71 0.90 -13.02
C LEU A 232 10.73 1.57 -11.62
N PRO A 233 9.71 1.33 -10.77
CA PRO A 233 9.66 1.92 -9.45
C PRO A 233 10.96 1.70 -8.66
N PHE A 234 11.65 0.58 -8.91
CA PHE A 234 13.10 0.38 -8.72
C PHE A 234 13.68 -0.40 -9.88
N PRO A 235 15.00 -0.27 -10.18
CA PRO A 235 15.67 -1.23 -11.05
C PRO A 235 15.35 -2.63 -10.56
N LYS A 236 14.99 -3.54 -11.46
CA LYS A 236 15.15 -4.96 -11.13
C LYS A 236 16.65 -5.11 -10.96
N ASP A 237 17.13 -5.25 -9.73
CA ASP A 237 18.35 -6.03 -9.60
C ASP A 237 18.06 -7.33 -10.33
N HIS A 238 18.89 -7.66 -11.31
CA HIS A 238 18.86 -8.95 -11.97
C HIS A 238 19.30 -10.02 -10.96
N SER A 239 18.55 -10.23 -9.88
CA SER A 239 18.05 -11.56 -9.61
C SER A 239 16.70 -11.62 -10.32
N GLU A 240 16.70 -11.96 -11.62
CA GLU A 240 16.33 -13.34 -11.89
C GLU A 240 16.66 -14.21 -10.67
N GLU A 241 15.69 -14.37 -9.77
CA GLU A 241 15.43 -15.71 -9.29
C GLU A 241 15.25 -16.52 -10.58
N THR A 242 16.36 -16.97 -11.17
CA THR A 242 16.42 -18.30 -11.74
C THR A 242 15.86 -19.14 -10.61
N GLU A 243 14.54 -19.40 -10.65
CA GLU A 243 14.00 -20.57 -10.02
C GLU A 243 14.85 -21.70 -10.58
N LEU A 244 15.92 -22.04 -9.85
CA LEU A 244 16.72 -23.22 -10.13
C LEU A 244 15.69 -24.33 -10.27
N PRO A 245 15.65 -25.04 -11.41
CA PRO A 245 14.59 -25.99 -11.69
C PRO A 245 14.44 -26.91 -10.49
N TRP A 246 13.29 -26.82 -9.85
CA TRP A 246 12.99 -27.45 -8.58
C TRP A 246 13.40 -28.91 -8.66
N LYS A 247 14.38 -29.31 -7.85
CA LYS A 247 14.77 -30.71 -7.78
C LYS A 247 13.59 -31.45 -7.13
N THR A 248 13.03 -32.39 -7.86
CA THR A 248 11.91 -33.20 -7.40
C THR A 248 12.40 -34.55 -6.93
N SER A 249 11.95 -34.98 -5.76
CA SER A 249 12.34 -36.23 -5.13
C SER A 249 11.14 -37.17 -4.99
N LEU A 250 11.37 -38.47 -5.17
CA LEU A 250 10.32 -39.48 -5.01
C LEU A 250 10.17 -39.83 -3.52
N CYS A 251 8.98 -39.62 -2.96
CA CYS A 251 8.68 -40.06 -1.61
C CYS A 251 8.67 -41.59 -1.52
N SER A 252 9.54 -42.15 -0.69
CA SER A 252 9.65 -43.61 -0.55
C SER A 252 8.47 -44.27 0.18
N TYR A 253 7.60 -43.46 0.79
CA TYR A 253 6.40 -43.95 1.47
C TYR A 253 5.18 -44.00 0.55
N CYS A 254 4.83 -42.87 -0.09
CA CYS A 254 3.63 -42.78 -0.93
C CYS A 254 3.90 -42.86 -2.43
N GLY A 255 5.16 -42.95 -2.86
CA GLY A 255 5.56 -43.01 -4.27
C GLY A 255 5.29 -41.73 -5.06
N ARG A 256 4.95 -40.61 -4.39
CA ARG A 256 4.70 -39.32 -5.07
C ARG A 256 6.00 -38.59 -5.33
N ILE A 257 6.12 -38.01 -6.51
CA ILE A 257 7.16 -37.03 -6.82
C ILE A 257 6.77 -35.72 -6.12
N VAL A 258 7.65 -35.24 -5.25
CA VAL A 258 7.43 -34.03 -4.45
C VAL A 258 8.60 -33.06 -4.60
N ASP A 259 8.31 -31.80 -4.39
CA ASP A 259 9.29 -30.72 -4.32
C ASP A 259 10.22 -30.91 -3.10
N ASP A 260 11.52 -30.64 -3.25
CA ASP A 260 12.50 -30.78 -2.17
C ASP A 260 12.15 -29.96 -0.91
N ARG A 261 11.39 -28.86 -1.01
CA ARG A 261 10.93 -28.07 0.16
C ARG A 261 9.99 -28.84 1.08
N ILE A 262 9.33 -29.87 0.56
CA ILE A 262 8.42 -30.73 1.31
C ILE A 262 8.92 -32.17 1.35
N PHE A 263 10.18 -32.40 1.00
CA PHE A 263 10.85 -33.70 1.09
C PHE A 263 11.90 -33.67 2.18
N PHE A 264 11.84 -34.63 3.09
CA PHE A 264 12.83 -34.84 4.14
C PHE A 264 13.71 -36.01 3.74
N PRO A 265 15.00 -35.81 3.40
CA PRO A 265 15.91 -36.90 3.03
C PRO A 265 16.09 -37.91 4.16
N GLU A 266 16.09 -37.42 5.40
CA GLU A 266 16.15 -38.19 6.63
C GLU A 266 15.00 -37.79 7.55
N VAL A 267 14.50 -38.74 8.35
CA VAL A 267 13.46 -38.46 9.34
C VAL A 267 14.03 -37.57 10.45
N PRO A 268 13.40 -36.43 10.78
CA PRO A 268 13.83 -35.57 11.88
C PRO A 268 13.95 -36.35 13.21
N GLN A 269 15.01 -36.06 13.98
CA GLN A 269 15.40 -36.82 15.18
C GLN A 269 14.36 -36.75 16.32
N ASP A 270 13.53 -35.72 16.30
CA ASP A 270 12.42 -35.45 17.22
C ASP A 270 11.19 -36.34 16.99
N ILE A 271 11.17 -37.14 15.92
CA ILE A 271 10.05 -38.03 15.58
C ILE A 271 10.38 -39.47 16.01
N PRO A 272 9.53 -40.12 16.84
CA PRO A 272 9.79 -41.48 17.31
C PRO A 272 9.69 -42.51 16.16
N VAL A 273 10.85 -42.90 15.64
CA VAL A 273 11.04 -43.80 14.47
C VAL A 273 10.32 -45.15 14.57
N LYS A 274 9.98 -45.61 15.79
CA LYS A 274 9.28 -46.89 16.04
C LYS A 274 7.89 -46.98 15.41
N VAL A 275 7.24 -45.87 15.07
CA VAL A 275 5.88 -45.83 14.51
C VAL A 275 5.88 -45.87 12.96
N LEU A 276 7.03 -45.69 12.31
CA LEU A 276 7.14 -45.59 10.85
C LEU A 276 7.35 -46.96 10.16
N PRO A 277 6.67 -47.26 9.03
CA PRO A 277 6.84 -48.51 8.27
C PRO A 277 8.19 -48.60 7.52
N GLU A 278 8.78 -49.79 7.37
CA GLU A 278 9.97 -49.99 6.52
C GLU A 278 9.56 -49.88 5.04
N PRO A 279 9.83 -48.72 4.40
CA PRO A 279 11.18 -48.36 3.92
C PRO A 279 11.71 -47.00 4.41
N THR A 280 10.96 -46.23 5.21
CA THR A 280 11.39 -44.88 5.65
C THR A 280 12.49 -44.90 6.71
N ARG A 281 12.72 -46.05 7.36
CA ARG A 281 13.84 -46.27 8.30
C ARG A 281 15.20 -46.39 7.59
N SER A 282 15.20 -46.67 6.29
CA SER A 282 16.41 -47.01 5.53
C SER A 282 17.04 -45.80 4.85
N GLY A 283 16.67 -44.56 5.21
CA GLY A 283 17.27 -43.33 4.67
C GLY A 283 16.81 -42.92 3.27
N HIS A 284 15.64 -43.39 2.80
CA HIS A 284 15.17 -43.12 1.43
C HIS A 284 14.23 -41.90 1.32
N GLY A 285 14.18 -41.05 2.34
CA GLY A 285 13.40 -39.82 2.39
C GLY A 285 11.86 -39.94 2.30
N ILE A 286 11.18 -38.97 2.90
CA ILE A 286 9.73 -38.95 3.11
C ILE A 286 9.18 -37.55 2.86
N CYS A 287 8.00 -37.43 2.26
CA CYS A 287 7.37 -36.12 2.11
C CYS A 287 6.66 -35.65 3.39
N ALA A 288 6.55 -34.33 3.56
CA ALA A 288 5.95 -33.67 4.71
C ALA A 288 4.53 -34.15 5.01
N TRP A 289 3.74 -34.46 3.99
CA TRP A 289 2.37 -34.97 4.16
C TRP A 289 2.37 -36.36 4.81
N CYS A 290 3.24 -37.25 4.35
CA CYS A 290 3.35 -38.59 4.91
C CYS A 290 3.93 -38.53 6.32
N LEU A 291 4.89 -37.65 6.57
CA LEU A 291 5.45 -37.44 7.90
C LEU A 291 4.39 -36.90 8.90
N SER A 292 3.55 -35.97 8.45
CA SER A 292 2.49 -35.37 9.28
C SER A 292 1.41 -36.36 9.72
N SER A 293 1.28 -37.51 9.06
CA SER A 293 0.34 -38.56 9.48
C SER A 293 0.82 -39.36 10.70
N TYR A 294 2.05 -39.11 11.17
CA TYR A 294 2.68 -39.79 12.31
C TYR A 294 3.05 -38.84 13.47
N LEU A 295 2.74 -37.54 13.31
CA LEU A 295 2.74 -36.55 14.39
C LEU A 295 1.36 -36.53 15.05
#